data_AF-A0A6A0IMT1-F1
#
_entry.id   AF-A0A6A0IMT1-F1
#
_cell.length_a   1.000
_cell.length_b   1.000
_cell.length_c   1.000
_cell.angle_alpha   90.00
_cell.angle_beta   90.00
_cell.angle_gamma   90.00
#
_symmetry.space_group_name_H-M   'P 1'
#
loop_
_entity.id
_entity.type
_entity.pdbx_description
1 polymer ?
#
loop_
_entity_poly.entity_id
_entity_poly.type
_entity_poly.pdbx_seq_one_letter_code
_entity_poly.pdbx_strand_id
1 'polypeptide(L)'
;MSLRLIREMHGVLMEGVRGATLTPGELRRSQNWIGPPGCTLDEAVFVPPPVDEMHGALGELEGFLHAPSSLPPLVRIAMAHYQLEAIHPFLDGNGRIGRLLIALLLRTEGLLEQPLLYVSAFFDENRDEYYRRLLAVSQRGEWEEWVVFFLSAVEEKARDASQRASALLDLRQDFRRSLERARASALLLTLVDGLFESPVLTVPRAARRLGVTHRAATLNVRKLVDAGILEALPGRERNRLFVCRRALETLEKG
;
A
#
# COMPACT_ATOMS: atom_id res chain seq x y z
N MET A 1 0.81 -5.36 18.51
CA MET A 1 -0.28 -4.87 17.65
C MET A 1 -1.57 -5.15 18.40
N SER A 2 -2.35 -4.14 18.80
CA SER A 2 -3.53 -4.34 19.66
C SER A 2 -4.86 -4.24 18.90
N LEU A 3 -5.92 -4.82 19.45
CA LEU A 3 -7.27 -4.69 18.89
C LEU A 3 -7.75 -3.25 18.82
N ARG A 4 -7.34 -2.42 19.79
CA ARG A 4 -7.58 -0.98 19.78
C ARG A 4 -7.00 -0.31 18.53
N LEU A 5 -5.74 -0.62 18.19
CA LEU A 5 -5.10 -0.06 17.01
C LEU A 5 -5.78 -0.52 15.72
N ILE A 6 -6.16 -1.80 15.62
CA ILE A 6 -6.89 -2.33 14.45
C ILE A 6 -8.21 -1.58 14.24
N ARG A 7 -8.94 -1.30 15.33
CA ARG A 7 -10.19 -0.52 15.30
C ARG A 7 -9.97 0.93 14.91
N GLU A 8 -8.97 1.60 15.48
CA GLU A 8 -8.64 2.99 15.14
C GLU A 8 -8.25 3.12 13.66
N MET A 9 -7.40 2.20 13.16
CA MET A 9 -7.03 2.14 11.75
C MET A 9 -8.24 1.91 10.85
N HIS A 10 -9.13 1.00 11.23
CA HIS A 10 -10.36 0.76 10.48
C HIS A 10 -11.25 2.01 10.46
N GLY A 11 -11.35 2.74 11.58
CA GLY A 11 -12.06 4.02 11.65
C GLY A 11 -11.56 5.00 10.57
N VAL A 12 -10.26 5.26 10.54
CA VAL A 12 -9.61 6.15 9.56
C VAL A 12 -9.79 5.63 8.12
N LEU A 13 -9.60 4.32 7.91
CA LEU A 13 -9.69 3.69 6.59
C LEU A 13 -11.07 3.79 5.96
N MET A 14 -12.11 3.91 6.78
CA MET A 14 -13.50 3.98 6.35
C MET A 14 -14.03 5.40 6.23
N GLU A 15 -13.24 6.44 6.54
CA GLU A 15 -13.63 7.83 6.35
C GLU A 15 -13.77 8.17 4.85
N GLY A 16 -14.93 8.73 4.47
CA GLY A 16 -15.16 9.25 3.11
C GLY A 16 -15.27 8.20 2.01
N VAL A 17 -15.38 6.90 2.34
CA VAL A 17 -15.44 5.79 1.37
C VAL A 17 -16.75 4.98 1.51
N ARG A 18 -17.00 4.08 0.55
CA ARG A 18 -18.10 3.12 0.64
C ARG A 18 -17.98 2.31 1.94
N GLY A 19 -19.11 2.20 2.65
CA GLY A 19 -19.19 1.57 3.97
C GLY A 19 -18.96 2.52 5.16
N ALA A 20 -18.74 3.83 4.92
CA ALA A 20 -18.59 4.82 6.00
C ALA A 20 -19.77 4.88 6.99
N THR A 21 -20.96 4.43 6.59
CA THR A 21 -22.16 4.35 7.45
C THR A 21 -22.25 3.03 8.23
N LEU A 22 -21.36 2.06 7.97
CA LEU A 22 -21.35 0.72 8.56
C LEU A 22 -20.40 0.67 9.76
N THR A 23 -20.67 1.54 10.74
CA THR A 23 -19.97 1.63 12.04
C THR A 23 -18.43 1.58 11.98
N PRO A 24 -17.77 2.58 11.35
CA PRO A 24 -16.31 2.67 11.31
C PRO A 24 -15.64 2.55 12.68
N GLY A 25 -14.75 1.57 12.83
CA GLY A 25 -13.92 1.37 14.03
C GLY A 25 -14.61 0.61 15.14
N GLU A 26 -15.84 0.14 14.90
CA GLU A 26 -16.57 -0.74 15.79
C GLU A 26 -16.58 -2.16 15.27
N LEU A 27 -16.40 -3.12 16.17
CA LEU A 27 -16.63 -4.53 15.87
C LEU A 27 -18.12 -4.74 15.59
N ARG A 28 -18.43 -5.67 14.69
CA ARG A 28 -19.81 -6.00 14.36
C ARG A 28 -20.58 -6.51 15.58
N ARG A 29 -21.86 -6.17 15.64
CA ARG A 29 -22.81 -6.63 16.67
C ARG A 29 -23.86 -7.61 16.12
N SER A 30 -23.76 -7.91 14.82
CA SER A 30 -24.61 -8.85 14.11
C SER A 30 -23.76 -9.85 13.34
N GLN A 31 -24.36 -10.98 12.98
CA GLN A 31 -23.71 -11.95 12.10
C GLN A 31 -23.52 -11.36 10.71
N ASN A 32 -22.33 -11.55 10.13
CA ASN A 32 -22.05 -11.31 8.72
C ASN A 32 -21.72 -12.66 8.04
N TRP A 33 -21.63 -12.64 6.72
CA TRP A 33 -21.25 -13.81 5.92
C TRP A 33 -20.53 -13.36 4.66
N ILE A 34 -19.76 -14.28 4.08
CA ILE A 34 -18.97 -14.04 2.87
C ILE A 34 -19.58 -14.89 1.76
N GLY A 35 -19.94 -14.25 0.65
CA GLY A 35 -20.51 -14.93 -0.52
C GLY A 35 -20.81 -13.94 -1.65
N PRO A 36 -21.48 -14.40 -2.72
CA PRO A 36 -21.87 -13.56 -3.83
C PRO A 36 -22.68 -12.33 -3.37
N PRO A 37 -22.62 -11.20 -4.10
CA PRO A 37 -23.39 -10.01 -3.73
C PRO A 37 -24.89 -10.31 -3.60
N GLY A 38 -25.47 -9.95 -2.44
CA GLY A 38 -26.89 -10.15 -2.17
C GLY A 38 -27.29 -11.56 -1.74
N CYS A 39 -26.34 -12.49 -1.57
CA CYS A 39 -26.64 -13.83 -1.08
C CYS A 39 -27.18 -13.81 0.35
N THR A 40 -28.03 -14.78 0.65
CA THR A 40 -28.50 -15.06 2.00
C THR A 40 -27.46 -15.89 2.78
N LEU A 41 -27.70 -16.07 4.08
CA LEU A 41 -26.83 -16.89 4.91
C LEU A 41 -26.75 -18.35 4.41
N ASP A 42 -27.85 -18.90 3.90
CA ASP A 42 -27.92 -20.28 3.39
C ASP A 42 -27.10 -20.48 2.10
N GLU A 43 -26.83 -19.39 1.39
CA GLU A 43 -26.06 -19.36 0.14
C GLU A 43 -24.62 -18.87 0.38
N ALA A 44 -24.25 -18.62 1.65
CA ALA A 44 -22.93 -18.13 2.00
C ALA A 44 -21.85 -19.17 1.68
N VAL A 45 -20.73 -18.69 1.15
CA VAL A 45 -19.53 -19.50 0.90
C VAL A 45 -18.79 -19.75 2.22
N PHE A 46 -18.80 -18.76 3.12
CA PHE A 46 -18.19 -18.85 4.42
C PHE A 46 -18.97 -18.01 5.44
N VAL A 47 -19.18 -18.59 6.62
CA VAL A 47 -19.83 -17.92 7.75
C VAL A 47 -18.76 -17.73 8.85
N PRO A 48 -18.32 -16.49 9.10
CA PRO A 48 -17.41 -16.17 10.20
C PRO A 48 -17.98 -16.56 11.57
N PRO A 49 -17.14 -16.63 12.63
CA PRO A 49 -17.60 -17.00 13.97
C PRO A 49 -18.81 -16.17 14.45
N PRO A 50 -19.72 -16.72 15.25
CA PRO A 50 -20.72 -15.95 15.98
C PRO A 50 -20.11 -14.77 16.75
N VAL A 51 -20.90 -13.72 17.02
CA VAL A 51 -20.40 -12.48 17.64
C VAL A 51 -19.76 -12.72 19.01
N ASP A 52 -20.31 -13.64 19.80
CA ASP A 52 -19.76 -14.05 21.10
C ASP A 52 -18.40 -14.75 20.94
N GLU A 53 -18.27 -15.69 20.01
CA GLU A 53 -17.01 -16.39 19.71
C GLU A 53 -15.96 -15.48 19.06
N MET A 54 -16.39 -14.50 18.26
CA MET A 54 -15.53 -13.53 17.59
C MET A 54 -14.64 -12.77 18.58
N HIS A 55 -15.17 -12.39 19.74
CA HIS A 55 -14.39 -11.66 20.75
C HIS A 55 -13.27 -12.53 21.34
N GLY A 56 -13.54 -13.82 21.57
CA GLY A 56 -12.52 -14.79 21.99
C GLY A 56 -11.44 -14.95 20.93
N ALA A 57 -11.84 -15.18 19.67
CA ALA A 57 -10.90 -15.34 18.56
C ALA A 57 -10.02 -14.11 18.31
N LEU A 58 -10.58 -12.90 18.49
CA LEU A 58 -9.81 -11.65 18.43
C LEU A 58 -8.79 -11.53 19.56
N GLY A 59 -9.16 -11.95 20.78
CA GLY A 59 -8.24 -12.02 21.91
C GLY A 59 -7.10 -13.00 21.68
N GLU A 60 -7.40 -14.17 21.10
CA GLU A 60 -6.39 -15.17 20.72
C GLU A 60 -5.47 -14.65 19.61
N LEU A 61 -6.00 -13.94 18.61
CA LEU A 61 -5.19 -13.30 17.57
C LEU A 61 -4.25 -12.24 18.17
N GLU A 62 -4.74 -11.39 19.07
CA GLU A 62 -3.90 -10.40 19.76
C GLU A 62 -2.81 -11.10 20.58
N GLY A 63 -3.16 -12.14 21.34
CA GLY A 63 -2.22 -12.97 22.07
C GLY A 63 -1.16 -13.60 21.15
N PHE A 64 -1.58 -14.16 20.02
CA PHE A 64 -0.70 -14.74 19.01
C PHE A 64 0.29 -13.73 18.43
N LEU A 65 -0.13 -12.47 18.21
CA LEU A 65 0.72 -11.38 17.72
C LEU A 65 1.73 -10.86 18.75
N HIS A 66 1.51 -11.15 20.04
CA HIS A 66 2.38 -10.70 21.13
C HIS A 66 3.24 -11.82 21.73
N ALA A 67 2.84 -13.07 21.57
CA ALA A 67 3.57 -14.21 22.10
C ALA A 67 4.95 -14.37 21.42
N PRO A 68 5.99 -14.81 22.16
CA PRO A 68 7.21 -15.30 21.55
C PRO A 68 6.89 -16.46 20.60
N SER A 69 7.55 -16.50 19.45
CA SER A 69 7.32 -17.54 18.45
C SER A 69 8.64 -17.99 17.84
N SER A 70 8.75 -19.29 17.58
CA SER A 70 9.83 -19.87 16.79
C SER A 70 9.51 -19.90 15.28
N LEU A 71 8.30 -19.49 14.89
CA LEU A 71 7.91 -19.42 13.49
C LEU A 71 8.69 -18.32 12.77
N PRO A 72 9.09 -18.54 11.50
CA PRO A 72 9.60 -17.46 10.68
C PRO A 72 8.60 -16.30 10.60
N PRO A 73 9.04 -15.03 10.69
CA PRO A 73 8.11 -13.90 10.79
C PRO A 73 7.10 -13.81 9.64
N LEU A 74 7.50 -14.11 8.40
CA LEU A 74 6.58 -14.11 7.25
C LEU A 74 5.48 -15.17 7.36
N VAL A 75 5.79 -16.35 7.90
CA VAL A 75 4.79 -17.40 8.14
C VAL A 75 3.80 -16.94 9.19
N ARG A 76 4.29 -16.33 10.28
CA ARG A 76 3.45 -15.77 11.33
C ARG A 76 2.51 -14.68 10.81
N ILE A 77 2.99 -13.81 9.92
CA ILE A 77 2.17 -12.77 9.28
C ILE A 77 1.11 -13.40 8.37
N ALA A 78 1.46 -14.42 7.59
CA ALA A 78 0.50 -15.15 6.75
C ALA A 78 -0.64 -15.74 7.59
N MET A 79 -0.31 -16.36 8.74
CA MET A 79 -1.29 -16.92 9.65
C MET A 79 -2.17 -15.83 10.29
N ALA A 80 -1.57 -14.73 10.76
CA ALA A 80 -2.32 -13.63 11.35
C ALA A 80 -3.27 -12.95 10.33
N HIS A 81 -2.83 -12.81 9.08
CA HIS A 81 -3.65 -12.28 8.00
C HIS A 81 -4.87 -13.17 7.74
N TYR A 82 -4.66 -14.48 7.55
CA TYR A 82 -5.77 -15.44 7.43
C TYR A 82 -6.73 -15.35 8.62
N GLN A 83 -6.19 -15.33 9.84
CA GLN A 83 -7.01 -15.37 11.05
C GLN A 83 -7.93 -14.15 11.14
N LEU A 84 -7.44 -12.96 10.79
CA LEU A 84 -8.29 -11.77 10.77
C LEU A 84 -9.38 -11.84 9.69
N GLU A 85 -9.05 -12.32 8.49
CA GLU A 85 -10.02 -12.48 7.40
C GLU A 85 -11.12 -13.49 7.77
N ALA A 86 -10.75 -14.58 8.45
CA ALA A 86 -11.66 -15.62 8.92
C ALA A 86 -12.56 -15.14 10.08
N ILE A 87 -12.02 -14.35 11.02
CA ILE A 87 -12.81 -13.74 12.11
C ILE A 87 -13.82 -12.72 11.55
N HIS A 88 -13.43 -12.00 10.50
CA HIS A 88 -14.23 -11.00 9.79
C HIS A 88 -14.93 -9.99 10.74
N PRO A 89 -14.15 -9.23 11.54
CA PRO A 89 -14.68 -8.52 12.71
C PRO A 89 -15.53 -7.28 12.41
N PHE A 90 -15.50 -6.75 11.20
CA PHE A 90 -16.23 -5.52 10.80
C PHE A 90 -17.40 -5.83 9.86
N LEU A 91 -18.35 -4.92 9.72
CA LEU A 91 -19.47 -5.06 8.78
C LEU A 91 -19.05 -4.85 7.32
N ASP A 92 -18.00 -4.05 7.09
CA ASP A 92 -17.34 -3.84 5.80
C ASP A 92 -15.86 -3.51 6.11
N GLY A 93 -14.99 -3.50 5.11
CA GLY A 93 -13.60 -3.05 5.27
C GLY A 93 -12.62 -4.13 5.71
N ASN A 94 -13.08 -5.34 6.04
CA ASN A 94 -12.24 -6.46 6.51
C ASN A 94 -11.04 -6.74 5.60
N GLY A 95 -11.27 -6.91 4.29
CA GLY A 95 -10.18 -7.14 3.34
C GLY A 95 -9.18 -5.99 3.26
N ARG A 96 -9.65 -4.73 3.41
CA ARG A 96 -8.78 -3.55 3.36
C ARG A 96 -7.92 -3.45 4.62
N ILE A 97 -8.51 -3.67 5.80
CA ILE A 97 -7.77 -3.66 7.07
C ILE A 97 -6.81 -4.85 7.17
N GLY A 98 -7.20 -6.04 6.70
CA GLY A 98 -6.35 -7.23 6.68
C GLY A 98 -5.10 -7.03 5.83
N ARG A 99 -5.26 -6.47 4.63
CA ARG A 99 -4.12 -6.16 3.76
C ARG A 99 -3.24 -5.03 4.28
N LEU A 100 -3.81 -4.00 4.90
CA LEU A 100 -3.05 -2.94 5.55
C LEU A 100 -2.20 -3.47 6.72
N LEU A 101 -2.72 -4.43 7.48
CA LEU A 101 -2.01 -5.04 8.61
C LEU A 101 -0.78 -5.83 8.18
N ILE A 102 -0.76 -6.43 6.99
CA ILE A 102 0.45 -7.10 6.46
C ILE A 102 1.64 -6.12 6.45
N ALA A 103 1.46 -4.94 5.86
CA ALA A 103 2.52 -3.93 5.74
C ALA A 103 3.01 -3.44 7.12
N LEU A 104 2.10 -3.30 8.09
CA LEU A 104 2.46 -2.90 9.45
C LEU A 104 3.15 -4.01 10.24
N LEU A 105 2.75 -5.26 10.07
CA LEU A 105 3.39 -6.40 10.71
C LEU A 105 4.80 -6.63 10.15
N LEU A 106 4.99 -6.51 8.84
CA LEU A 106 6.33 -6.56 8.22
C LEU A 106 7.28 -5.52 8.86
N ARG A 107 6.78 -4.31 9.11
CA ARG A 107 7.56 -3.27 9.81
C ARG A 107 7.80 -3.60 11.28
N THR A 108 6.79 -4.10 11.97
CA THR A 108 6.86 -4.41 13.41
C THR A 108 7.81 -5.57 13.69
N GLU A 109 7.87 -6.54 12.78
CA GLU A 109 8.82 -7.67 12.81
C GLU A 109 10.23 -7.28 12.32
N GLY A 110 10.45 -6.01 11.94
CA GLY A 110 11.76 -5.51 11.50
C GLY A 110 12.18 -5.98 10.10
N LEU A 111 11.28 -6.56 9.31
CA LEU A 111 11.55 -7.01 7.94
C LEU A 111 11.59 -5.83 6.95
N LEU A 112 10.92 -4.72 7.28
CA LEU A 112 10.94 -3.48 6.50
C LEU A 112 11.10 -2.27 7.42
N GLU A 113 11.89 -1.28 6.98
CA GLU A 113 12.01 0.01 7.70
C GLU A 113 10.75 0.88 7.55
N GLN A 114 10.11 0.77 6.39
CA GLN A 114 8.90 1.51 6.01
C GLN A 114 7.86 0.57 5.38
N PRO A 115 6.56 0.82 5.55
CA PRO A 115 5.48 -0.06 5.06
C PRO A 115 5.24 0.14 3.54
N LEU A 116 6.27 -0.08 2.72
CA LEU A 116 6.27 0.23 1.29
C LEU A 116 5.87 -0.96 0.41
N LEU A 117 5.77 -2.17 0.97
CA LEU A 117 5.46 -3.36 0.20
C LEU A 117 3.95 -3.53 0.03
N TYR A 118 3.47 -3.45 -1.22
CA TYR A 118 2.05 -3.54 -1.55
C TYR A 118 1.65 -4.93 -2.07
N VAL A 119 1.50 -5.89 -1.14
CA VAL A 119 1.09 -7.28 -1.44
C VAL A 119 -0.33 -7.35 -2.00
N SER A 120 -1.18 -6.36 -1.71
CA SER A 120 -2.58 -6.32 -2.16
C SER A 120 -2.74 -6.46 -3.68
N ALA A 121 -1.84 -5.86 -4.47
CA ALA A 121 -1.91 -5.97 -5.94
C ALA A 121 -1.84 -7.43 -6.40
N PHE A 122 -0.98 -8.24 -5.76
CA PHE A 122 -0.88 -9.67 -6.07
C PHE A 122 -2.19 -10.40 -5.75
N PHE A 123 -2.80 -10.11 -4.59
CA PHE A 123 -4.07 -10.73 -4.22
C PHE A 123 -5.21 -10.31 -5.12
N ASP A 124 -5.23 -9.06 -5.60
CA ASP A 124 -6.26 -8.59 -6.53
C ASP A 124 -6.09 -9.22 -7.92
N GLU A 125 -4.85 -9.38 -8.40
CA GLU A 125 -4.51 -10.11 -9.64
C GLU A 125 -4.86 -11.60 -9.54
N ASN A 126 -4.69 -12.20 -8.36
CA ASN A 126 -4.91 -13.62 -8.08
C ASN A 126 -6.14 -13.85 -7.18
N ARG A 127 -7.20 -13.05 -7.37
CA ARG A 127 -8.34 -12.96 -6.45
C ARG A 127 -9.02 -14.29 -6.17
N ASP A 128 -9.31 -15.07 -7.21
CA ASP A 128 -10.00 -16.35 -7.06
C ASP A 128 -9.15 -17.36 -6.28
N GLU A 129 -7.84 -17.38 -6.57
CA GLU A 129 -6.87 -18.22 -5.87
C GLU A 129 -6.75 -17.83 -4.39
N TYR A 130 -6.64 -16.52 -4.12
CA TYR A 130 -6.57 -15.98 -2.77
C TYR A 130 -7.77 -16.44 -1.91
N TYR A 131 -9.00 -16.25 -2.40
CA TYR A 131 -10.19 -16.70 -1.66
C TYR A 131 -10.28 -18.21 -1.54
N ARG A 132 -9.90 -18.95 -2.59
CA ARG A 132 -9.87 -20.41 -2.56
C ARG A 132 -8.90 -20.95 -1.51
N ARG A 133 -7.71 -20.34 -1.37
CA ARG A 133 -6.72 -20.74 -0.36
C ARG A 133 -7.17 -20.40 1.05
N LEU A 134 -7.74 -19.22 1.29
CA LEU A 134 -8.35 -18.88 2.58
C LEU A 134 -9.42 -19.91 2.97
N LEU A 135 -10.36 -20.21 2.05
CA LEU A 135 -11.43 -21.17 2.31
C LEU A 135 -10.89 -22.58 2.56
N ALA A 136 -9.84 -22.99 1.85
CA ALA A 136 -9.22 -24.29 2.02
C ALA A 136 -8.58 -24.47 3.41
N VAL A 137 -7.98 -23.42 3.98
CA VAL A 137 -7.51 -23.44 5.36
C VAL A 137 -8.68 -23.67 6.32
N SER A 138 -9.79 -22.95 6.14
CA SER A 138 -10.96 -23.08 7.01
C SER A 138 -11.64 -24.45 6.92
N GLN A 139 -11.72 -25.04 5.73
CA GLN A 139 -12.43 -26.30 5.49
C GLN A 139 -11.57 -27.55 5.71
N ARG A 140 -10.28 -27.47 5.41
CA ARG A 140 -9.39 -28.65 5.31
C ARG A 140 -8.05 -28.47 6.02
N GLY A 141 -7.76 -27.31 6.59
CA GLY A 141 -6.50 -27.05 7.27
C GLY A 141 -5.28 -26.98 6.34
N GLU A 142 -5.47 -26.62 5.07
CA GLU A 142 -4.42 -26.48 4.04
C GLU A 142 -3.52 -25.25 4.26
N TRP A 143 -2.84 -25.21 5.41
CA TRP A 143 -1.97 -24.11 5.82
C TRP A 143 -0.72 -23.98 4.97
N GLU A 144 -0.14 -25.11 4.54
CA GLU A 144 1.10 -25.10 3.76
C GLU A 144 0.89 -24.35 2.45
N GLU A 145 -0.17 -24.66 1.72
CA GLU A 145 -0.47 -24.05 0.45
C GLU A 145 -0.85 -22.57 0.58
N TRP A 146 -1.54 -22.19 1.66
CA TRP A 146 -1.80 -20.78 1.97
C TRP A 146 -0.50 -20.01 2.22
N VAL A 147 0.38 -20.57 3.06
CA VAL A 147 1.66 -19.94 3.40
C VAL A 147 2.54 -19.83 2.16
N VAL A 148 2.63 -20.86 1.33
CA VAL A 148 3.37 -20.82 0.05
C VAL A 148 2.83 -19.72 -0.86
N PHE A 149 1.51 -19.65 -1.05
CA PHE A 149 0.87 -18.60 -1.85
C PHE A 149 1.18 -17.18 -1.32
N PHE A 150 1.08 -17.00 0.00
CA PHE A 150 1.41 -15.73 0.65
C PHE A 150 2.88 -15.36 0.46
N LEU A 151 3.80 -16.31 0.59
CA LEU A 151 5.24 -16.08 0.41
C LEU A 151 5.57 -15.72 -1.04
N SER A 152 4.93 -16.36 -2.03
CA SER A 152 5.07 -15.97 -3.44
C SER A 152 4.61 -14.53 -3.68
N ALA A 153 3.51 -14.11 -3.05
CA ALA A 153 3.03 -12.74 -3.13
C ALA A 153 4.05 -11.73 -2.57
N VAL A 154 4.65 -12.05 -1.42
CA VAL A 154 5.70 -11.23 -0.79
C VAL A 154 6.95 -11.18 -1.67
N GLU A 155 7.41 -12.32 -2.18
CA GLU A 155 8.60 -12.40 -3.04
C GLU A 155 8.43 -11.57 -4.30
N GLU A 156 7.33 -11.77 -5.03
CA GLU A 156 7.07 -11.08 -6.29
C GLU A 156 7.02 -9.57 -6.09
N LYS A 157 6.23 -9.09 -5.12
CA LYS A 157 6.10 -7.65 -4.89
C LYS A 157 7.35 -7.04 -4.27
N ALA A 158 8.16 -7.81 -3.55
CA ALA A 158 9.45 -7.33 -3.04
C ALA A 158 10.47 -7.17 -4.18
N ARG A 159 10.50 -8.13 -5.11
CA ARG A 159 11.33 -8.07 -6.32
C ARG A 159 10.92 -6.89 -7.21
N ASP A 160 9.62 -6.72 -7.44
CA ASP A 160 9.08 -5.60 -8.19
C ASP A 160 9.45 -4.25 -7.55
N ALA A 161 9.20 -4.08 -6.24
CA ALA A 161 9.56 -2.88 -5.51
C ALA A 161 11.07 -2.56 -5.60
N SER A 162 11.92 -3.58 -5.47
CA SER A 162 13.37 -3.44 -5.60
C SER A 162 13.78 -3.01 -7.00
N GLN A 163 13.22 -3.62 -8.04
CA GLN A 163 13.50 -3.27 -9.43
C GLN A 163 13.07 -1.83 -9.75
N ARG A 164 11.88 -1.42 -9.30
CA ARG A 164 11.39 -0.04 -9.49
C ARG A 164 12.26 0.98 -8.75
N ALA A 165 12.68 0.67 -7.53
CA ALA A 165 13.58 1.54 -6.78
C ALA A 165 14.93 1.72 -7.50
N SER A 166 15.52 0.63 -8.01
CA SER A 166 16.74 0.70 -8.82
C SER A 166 16.53 1.52 -10.09
N ALA A 167 15.45 1.28 -10.84
CA ALA A 167 15.16 2.01 -12.06
C ALA A 167 14.96 3.52 -11.81
N LEU A 168 14.34 3.92 -10.70
CA LEU A 168 14.22 5.32 -10.31
C LEU A 168 15.58 5.95 -9.96
N LEU A 169 16.45 5.22 -9.26
CA LEU A 169 17.79 5.69 -8.94
C LEU A 169 18.63 5.89 -10.20
N ASP A 170 18.57 4.93 -11.14
CA ASP A 170 19.26 5.02 -12.43
C ASP A 170 18.74 6.19 -13.25
N LEU A 171 17.41 6.37 -13.32
CA LEU A 171 16.79 7.51 -14.01
C LEU A 171 17.24 8.84 -13.41
N ARG A 172 17.33 8.93 -12.07
CA ARG A 172 17.83 10.12 -11.38
C ARG A 172 19.28 10.42 -11.75
N GLN A 173 20.13 9.39 -11.74
CA GLN A 173 21.53 9.54 -12.12
C GLN A 173 21.69 9.96 -13.58
N ASP A 174 20.87 9.43 -14.49
CA ASP A 174 20.85 9.80 -15.90
C ASP A 174 20.49 11.27 -16.11
N PHE A 175 19.44 11.75 -15.43
CA PHE A 175 19.08 13.17 -15.48
C PHE A 175 20.20 14.06 -14.95
N ARG A 176 20.82 13.68 -13.82
CA ARG A 176 21.96 14.43 -13.26
C ARG A 176 23.12 14.48 -14.25
N ARG A 177 23.55 13.34 -14.80
CA ARG A 177 24.65 13.26 -15.77
C ARG A 177 24.39 14.09 -17.02
N SER A 178 23.17 14.07 -17.54
CA SER A 178 22.76 14.87 -18.70
C SER A 178 22.90 16.38 -18.42
N LEU A 179 22.38 16.83 -17.27
CA LEU A 179 22.43 18.23 -16.88
C LEU A 179 23.85 18.70 -16.53
N GLU A 180 24.66 17.87 -15.88
CA GLU A 180 26.07 18.16 -15.58
C GLU A 180 26.89 18.33 -16.87
N ARG A 181 26.68 17.48 -17.88
CA ARG A 181 27.30 17.63 -19.21
C ARG A 181 26.89 18.93 -19.90
N ALA A 182 25.64 19.36 -19.72
CA ALA A 182 25.15 20.64 -20.18
C ALA A 182 25.59 21.85 -19.33
N ARG A 183 26.47 21.64 -18.33
CA ARG A 183 26.95 22.66 -17.37
C ARG A 183 25.80 23.35 -16.62
N ALA A 184 24.78 22.58 -16.25
CA ALA A 184 23.66 23.08 -15.47
C ALA A 184 24.10 23.61 -14.09
N SER A 185 23.34 24.55 -13.54
CA SER A 185 23.57 25.07 -12.20
C SER A 185 23.21 24.04 -11.13
N ALA A 186 23.84 24.18 -9.95
CA ALA A 186 23.49 23.37 -8.77
C ALA A 186 21.99 23.44 -8.42
N LEU A 187 21.36 24.61 -8.59
CA LEU A 187 19.92 24.79 -8.37
C LEU A 187 19.07 23.89 -9.29
N LEU A 188 19.49 23.68 -10.54
CA LEU A 188 18.77 22.82 -11.47
C LEU A 188 18.89 21.35 -11.06
N LEU A 189 20.09 20.93 -10.60
CA LEU A 189 20.32 19.58 -10.06
C LEU A 189 19.49 19.34 -8.80
N THR A 190 19.39 20.32 -7.89
CA THR A 190 18.53 20.24 -6.70
C THR A 190 17.05 20.08 -7.05
N LEU A 191 16.57 20.72 -8.13
CA LEU A 191 15.20 20.46 -8.60
C LEU A 191 15.03 19.04 -9.11
N VAL A 192 15.99 18.52 -9.88
CA VAL A 192 15.93 17.14 -10.39
C VAL A 192 15.90 16.12 -9.26
N ASP A 193 16.75 16.26 -8.24
CA ASP A 193 16.70 15.36 -7.08
C ASP A 193 15.32 15.39 -6.42
N GLY A 194 14.72 16.58 -6.34
CA GLY A 194 13.38 16.76 -5.79
C GLY A 194 12.25 16.09 -6.57
N LEU A 195 12.45 15.76 -7.85
CA LEU A 195 11.45 15.06 -8.65
C LEU A 195 11.27 13.61 -8.19
N PHE A 196 12.25 13.02 -7.50
CA PHE A 196 12.17 11.64 -7.00
C PHE A 196 11.58 11.55 -5.60
N GLU A 197 11.45 12.67 -4.89
CA GLU A 197 10.57 12.78 -3.72
C GLU A 197 9.13 13.08 -4.14
N SER A 198 8.95 13.87 -5.20
CA SER A 198 7.65 14.20 -5.74
C SER A 198 7.74 14.49 -7.23
N PRO A 199 7.23 13.61 -8.10
CA PRO A 199 7.36 13.73 -9.56
C PRO A 199 6.50 14.86 -10.15
N VAL A 200 5.76 15.58 -9.30
CA VAL A 200 4.89 16.69 -9.67
C VAL A 200 5.39 17.97 -9.00
N LEU A 201 5.60 18.99 -9.83
CA LEU A 201 6.17 20.27 -9.46
C LEU A 201 5.28 21.43 -9.91
N THR A 202 5.24 22.50 -9.13
CA THR A 202 4.71 23.80 -9.54
C THR A 202 5.81 24.84 -9.38
N VAL A 203 5.73 25.95 -10.12
CA VAL A 203 6.71 27.04 -9.98
C VAL A 203 6.79 27.58 -8.54
N PRO A 204 5.67 27.81 -7.81
CA PRO A 204 5.76 28.22 -6.40
C PRO A 204 6.45 27.18 -5.51
N ARG A 205 6.24 25.87 -5.75
CA ARG A 205 6.94 24.81 -5.00
C ARG A 205 8.43 24.80 -5.32
N ALA A 206 8.80 24.98 -6.59
CA ALA A 206 10.18 25.10 -7.02
C ALA A 206 10.88 26.32 -6.38
N ALA A 207 10.21 27.48 -6.35
CA ALA A 207 10.72 28.70 -5.72
C ALA A 207 11.03 28.49 -4.23
N ARG A 208 10.09 27.89 -3.49
CA ARG A 208 10.29 27.55 -2.07
C ARG A 208 11.43 26.56 -1.87
N ARG A 209 11.48 25.49 -2.68
CA ARG A 209 12.51 24.45 -2.57
C ARG A 209 13.92 25.00 -2.82
N LEU A 210 14.05 25.94 -3.75
CA LEU A 210 15.32 26.54 -4.12
C LEU A 210 15.69 27.79 -3.31
N GLY A 211 14.75 28.38 -2.57
CA GLY A 211 14.97 29.67 -1.89
C GLY A 211 15.19 30.84 -2.87
N VAL A 212 14.54 30.81 -4.05
CA VAL A 212 14.73 31.82 -5.11
C VAL A 212 13.44 32.54 -5.48
N THR A 213 13.56 33.64 -6.22
CA THR A 213 12.41 34.38 -6.74
C THR A 213 11.56 33.52 -7.69
N HIS A 214 10.26 33.84 -7.79
CA HIS A 214 9.36 33.16 -8.74
C HIS A 214 9.88 33.19 -10.18
N ARG A 215 10.50 34.30 -10.60
CA ARG A 215 11.12 34.43 -11.94
C ARG A 215 12.27 33.44 -12.11
N ALA A 216 13.18 33.35 -11.14
CA ALA A 216 14.30 32.40 -11.19
C ALA A 216 13.81 30.94 -11.17
N ALA A 217 12.79 30.62 -10.38
CA ALA A 217 12.17 29.30 -10.37
C ALA A 217 11.53 28.96 -11.73
N THR A 218 10.81 29.92 -12.34
CA THR A 218 10.21 29.76 -13.68
C THR A 218 11.28 29.40 -14.72
N LEU A 219 12.43 30.08 -14.68
CA LEU A 219 13.53 29.81 -15.61
C LEU A 219 14.12 28.41 -15.41
N ASN A 220 14.31 27.96 -14.17
CA ASN A 220 14.82 26.61 -13.90
C ASN A 220 13.80 25.54 -14.31
N VAL A 221 12.51 25.73 -14.03
CA VAL A 221 11.46 24.80 -14.49
C VAL A 221 11.42 24.72 -16.01
N ARG A 222 11.52 25.85 -16.72
CA ARG A 222 11.59 25.86 -18.20
C ARG A 222 12.78 25.06 -18.72
N LYS A 223 13.98 25.21 -18.13
CA LYS A 223 15.14 24.41 -18.51
C LYS A 223 14.91 22.90 -18.38
N LEU A 224 14.17 22.46 -17.37
CA LEU A 224 13.80 21.04 -17.24
C LEU A 224 12.77 20.59 -18.27
N VAL A 225 11.87 21.49 -18.70
CA VAL A 225 10.94 21.23 -19.80
C VAL A 225 11.70 21.15 -21.13
N ASP A 226 12.59 22.09 -21.40
CA ASP A 226 13.42 22.13 -22.61
C ASP A 226 14.33 20.91 -22.71
N ALA A 227 14.77 20.37 -21.56
CA ALA A 227 15.55 19.13 -21.47
C ALA A 227 14.68 17.84 -21.58
N GLY A 228 13.36 17.95 -21.73
CA GLY A 228 12.44 16.81 -21.79
C GLY A 228 12.30 16.03 -20.49
N ILE A 229 12.71 16.61 -19.36
CA ILE A 229 12.59 15.99 -18.02
C ILE A 229 11.20 16.25 -17.43
N LEU A 230 10.66 17.45 -17.67
CA LEU A 230 9.33 17.85 -17.23
C LEU A 230 8.40 18.12 -18.40
N GLU A 231 7.12 17.85 -18.19
CA GLU A 231 6.05 18.20 -19.11
C GLU A 231 5.00 19.04 -18.40
N ALA A 232 4.47 20.06 -19.07
CA ALA A 232 3.37 20.85 -18.55
C ALA A 232 2.05 20.10 -18.76
N LEU A 233 1.25 19.94 -17.69
CA LEU A 233 -0.09 19.38 -17.82
C LEU A 233 -1.07 20.42 -18.41
N PRO A 234 -1.97 20.01 -19.32
CA PRO A 234 -2.99 20.89 -19.89
C PRO A 234 -4.04 21.31 -18.84
N GLY A 235 -4.72 22.44 -19.08
CA GLY A 235 -5.93 22.82 -18.33
C GLY A 235 -5.75 23.66 -17.06
N ARG A 236 -4.53 24.09 -16.70
CA ARG A 236 -4.29 25.03 -15.59
C ARG A 236 -3.37 26.19 -15.98
N GLU A 237 -3.92 27.40 -16.07
CA GLU A 237 -3.13 28.62 -16.29
C GLU A 237 -2.52 29.16 -14.98
N ARG A 238 -3.29 29.19 -13.89
CA ARG A 238 -2.79 29.47 -12.53
C ARG A 238 -2.32 28.18 -11.86
N ASN A 239 -1.15 28.22 -11.20
CA ASN A 239 -0.52 27.04 -10.59
C ASN A 239 -0.40 25.84 -11.56
N ARG A 240 0.11 26.12 -12.76
CA ARG A 240 0.39 25.08 -13.76
C ARG A 240 1.25 23.97 -13.15
N LEU A 241 0.81 22.73 -13.36
CA LEU A 241 1.48 21.53 -12.89
C LEU A 241 2.47 21.08 -13.96
N PHE A 242 3.66 20.73 -13.52
CA PHE A 242 4.71 20.12 -14.32
C PHE A 242 4.98 18.73 -13.78
N VAL A 243 5.09 17.74 -14.66
CA VAL A 243 5.20 16.34 -14.29
C VAL A 243 6.44 15.72 -14.92
N CYS A 244 7.17 14.93 -14.12
CA CYS A 244 8.22 14.06 -14.61
C CYS A 244 7.59 12.74 -15.05
N ARG A 245 7.06 12.70 -16.28
CA ARG A 245 6.29 11.53 -16.77
C ARG A 245 7.11 10.24 -16.71
N ARG A 246 8.39 10.28 -17.07
CA ARG A 246 9.29 9.12 -16.98
C ARG A 246 9.41 8.54 -15.56
N ALA A 247 9.38 9.39 -14.54
CA ALA A 247 9.42 8.92 -13.15
C ALA A 247 8.10 8.27 -12.74
N LEU A 248 6.95 8.83 -13.16
CA LEU A 248 5.64 8.21 -12.94
C LEU A 248 5.50 6.87 -13.67
N GLU A 249 5.90 6.80 -14.94
CA GLU A 249 5.86 5.55 -15.71
C GLU A 249 6.74 4.46 -15.08
N THR A 250 7.86 4.85 -14.46
CA THR A 250 8.72 3.90 -13.73
C THR A 250 8.04 3.41 -12.44
N LEU A 251 7.19 4.22 -11.82
CA LEU A 251 6.37 3.85 -10.67
C LEU A 251 5.14 3.02 -11.05
N GLU A 252 4.57 3.21 -12.24
CA GLU A 252 3.31 2.61 -12.68
C GLU A 252 3.48 1.31 -13.50
N LYS A 253 4.69 1.00 -14.00
CA LYS A 253 4.96 -0.23 -14.77
C LYS A 253 4.89 -1.49 -13.91
N GLY A 254 3.69 -2.07 -13.84
CA GLY A 254 3.37 -3.40 -13.31
C GLY A 254 2.06 -3.31 -12.57
#